data_AF-A0A661WXH2-F1
#
_entry.id   AF-A0A661WXH2-F1
#
_cell.length_a   1.000
_cell.length_b   1.000
_cell.length_c   1.000
_cell.angle_alpha   90.00
_cell.angle_beta   90.00
_cell.angle_gamma   90.00
#
_symmetry.space_group_name_H-M   'P 1'
#
loop_
_entity.id
_entity.type
_entity.pdbx_description
1 polymer ?
#
loop_
_entity_poly.entity_id
_entity_poly.type
_entity_poly.pdbx_seq_one_letter_code
_entity_poly.pdbx_strand_id
1 'polypeptide(L)'
;MNDITIIAERINMTRKKMREKIWERDISFVVNEVKKQEHMGATHIDINAGGDPSKEIEDMIWLTELVSKATELPISFDSANPDALKAGLEICNRPGTIINS
;
A
#
# COMPACT_ATOMS: atom_id res chain seq x y z
N MET A 1 15.44 14.62 -15.92
CA MET A 1 14.59 15.63 -15.26
C MET A 1 14.69 15.35 -13.78
N ASN A 2 14.67 16.37 -12.91
CA ASN A 2 14.47 16.10 -11.49
C ASN A 2 12.99 15.73 -11.33
N ASP A 3 12.71 14.43 -11.45
CA ASP A 3 11.35 13.89 -11.42
C ASP A 3 10.84 13.96 -9.98
N ILE A 4 9.83 14.81 -9.75
CA ILE A 4 9.19 14.97 -8.45
C ILE A 4 8.60 13.62 -8.02
N THR A 5 8.95 13.16 -6.82
CA THR A 5 8.32 11.99 -6.21
C THR A 5 6.91 12.35 -5.73
N ILE A 6 5.91 11.75 -6.36
CA ILE A 6 4.49 11.84 -5.98
C ILE A 6 4.09 10.52 -5.33
N ILE A 7 3.83 10.55 -4.02
CA ILE A 7 3.37 9.39 -3.23
C ILE A 7 1.87 9.50 -3.06
N ALA A 8 1.11 8.54 -3.57
CA ALA A 8 -0.35 8.56 -3.51
C ALA A 8 -0.86 7.79 -2.27
N GLU A 9 -1.58 8.50 -1.39
CA GLU A 9 -1.90 8.10 0.00
C GLU A 9 -3.28 7.44 0.21
N ARG A 10 -3.99 7.05 -0.85
CA ARG A 10 -5.40 6.64 -0.70
C ARG A 10 -5.58 5.22 -0.17
N ILE A 11 -4.58 4.33 -0.30
CA ILE A 11 -4.62 2.97 0.25
C ILE A 11 -4.25 3.00 1.74
N ASN A 12 -5.11 3.61 2.55
CA ASN A 12 -4.85 3.83 3.97
C ASN A 12 -6.04 3.39 4.83
N MET A 13 -5.82 2.40 5.70
CA MET A 13 -6.85 1.78 6.55
C MET A 13 -7.33 2.66 7.73
N THR A 14 -6.73 3.81 7.97
CA THR A 14 -7.34 4.79 8.89
C THR A 14 -8.65 5.34 8.29
N ARG A 15 -8.77 5.35 6.96
CA ARG A 15 -9.97 5.79 6.23
C ARG A 15 -11.03 4.68 6.27
N LYS A 16 -12.19 4.98 6.88
CA LYS A 16 -13.30 4.02 7.11
C LYS A 16 -13.64 3.14 5.90
N LYS A 17 -13.91 3.75 4.74
CA LYS A 17 -14.28 3.02 3.51
C LYS A 17 -13.18 2.08 3.03
N MET A 18 -11.92 2.51 3.10
CA MET A 18 -10.77 1.69 2.68
C MET A 18 -10.60 0.49 3.61
N ARG A 19 -10.69 0.71 4.92
CA ARG A 19 -10.65 -0.35 5.93
C ARG A 19 -11.73 -1.41 5.75
N GLU A 20 -12.98 -0.98 5.59
CA GLU A 20 -14.11 -1.89 5.36
C GLU A 20 -13.87 -2.75 4.11
N LYS A 21 -13.43 -2.13 3.02
CA LYS A 21 -13.15 -2.83 1.76
C LYS A 21 -11.98 -3.81 1.86
N ILE A 22 -10.94 -3.48 2.61
CA ILE A 22 -9.78 -4.36 2.83
C ILE A 22 -10.16 -5.56 3.70
N TRP A 23 -10.93 -5.36 4.78
CA TRP A 23 -11.42 -6.46 5.61
C TRP A 23 -12.42 -7.36 4.90
N GLU A 24 -13.21 -6.82 3.97
CA GLU A 24 -14.03 -7.60 3.04
C GLU A 24 -13.21 -8.33 1.95
N ARG A 25 -11.87 -8.11 1.93
CA ARG A 25 -10.96 -8.60 0.89
C ARG A 25 -11.44 -8.24 -0.53
N ASP A 26 -12.00 -7.03 -0.69
CA ASP A 26 -12.53 -6.52 -1.96
C ASP A 26 -11.39 -6.15 -2.92
N ILE A 27 -10.91 -7.16 -3.64
CA ILE A 27 -9.81 -7.07 -4.61
C ILE A 27 -10.08 -5.96 -5.64
N SER A 28 -11.29 -5.92 -6.19
CA SER A 28 -11.63 -5.00 -7.27
C SER A 28 -11.57 -3.55 -6.80
N PHE A 29 -12.03 -3.27 -5.58
CA PHE A 29 -11.97 -1.92 -5.02
C PHE A 29 -10.54 -1.40 -4.88
N VAL A 30 -9.64 -2.21 -4.28
CA VAL A 30 -8.25 -1.81 -4.04
C VAL A 30 -7.49 -1.65 -5.36
N VAL A 31 -7.61 -2.61 -6.28
CA VAL A 31 -6.96 -2.55 -7.60
C VAL A 31 -7.39 -1.31 -8.39
N ASN A 32 -8.69 -0.98 -8.38
CA ASN A 32 -9.19 0.20 -9.07
C ASN A 32 -8.64 1.50 -8.46
N GLU A 33 -8.47 1.58 -7.14
CA GLU A 33 -7.87 2.74 -6.49
C GLU A 33 -6.36 2.86 -6.81
N VAL A 34 -5.62 1.74 -6.84
CA VAL A 34 -4.21 1.72 -7.29
C VAL A 34 -4.09 2.24 -8.73
N LYS A 35 -4.87 1.67 -9.66
CA LYS A 35 -4.85 2.09 -11.07
C LYS A 35 -5.24 3.53 -11.28
N LYS A 36 -6.20 4.02 -10.49
CA LYS A 36 -6.60 5.43 -10.52
C LYS A 36 -5.47 6.34 -10.07
N GLN A 37 -4.79 6.02 -8.97
CA GLN A 37 -3.67 6.80 -8.47
C GLN A 37 -2.48 6.80 -9.46
N GLU A 38 -2.14 5.64 -10.03
CA GLU A 38 -1.15 5.51 -11.10
C GLU A 38 -1.50 6.38 -12.32
N HIS A 39 -2.75 6.33 -12.79
CA HIS A 39 -3.22 7.15 -13.92
C HIS A 39 -3.18 8.66 -13.64
N MET A 40 -3.30 9.07 -12.37
CA MET A 40 -3.23 10.47 -11.94
C MET A 40 -1.78 10.99 -11.78
N GLY A 41 -0.77 10.17 -12.12
CA GLY A 41 0.63 10.56 -12.09
C GLY A 41 1.35 10.23 -10.78
N ALA A 42 0.83 9.29 -9.98
CA ALA A 42 1.58 8.75 -8.86
C ALA A 42 2.90 8.13 -9.36
N THR A 43 3.97 8.35 -8.60
CA THR A 43 5.26 7.67 -8.80
C THR A 43 5.46 6.53 -7.81
N HIS A 44 4.75 6.58 -6.68
CA HIS A 44 4.75 5.58 -5.63
C HIS A 44 3.31 5.38 -5.13
N ILE A 45 3.00 4.18 -4.69
CA ILE A 45 1.75 3.88 -3.99
C ILE A 45 2.08 3.69 -2.51
N ASP A 46 1.49 4.51 -1.66
CA ASP A 46 1.54 4.30 -0.21
C ASP A 46 0.51 3.25 0.19
N ILE A 47 0.91 2.31 1.04
CA ILE A 47 0.01 1.34 1.67
C ILE A 47 0.14 1.43 3.19
N ASN A 48 -0.99 1.59 3.85
CA ASN A 48 -1.09 1.67 5.30
C ASN A 48 -2.13 0.66 5.81
N ALA A 49 -1.68 -0.25 6.69
CA ALA A 49 -2.50 -1.31 7.31
C ALA A 49 -3.05 -0.92 8.70
N GLY A 50 -3.10 0.38 9.02
CA GLY A 50 -3.56 0.95 10.28
C GLY A 50 -5.06 0.82 10.52
N GLY A 51 -5.51 -0.41 10.80
CA GLY A 51 -6.88 -0.77 11.18
C GLY A 51 -6.93 -1.40 12.58
N ASP A 52 -7.04 -2.72 12.63
CA ASP A 52 -6.97 -3.50 13.87
C ASP A 52 -5.50 -3.91 14.10
N PRO A 53 -4.84 -3.46 15.18
CA PRO A 53 -3.42 -3.77 15.43
C PRO A 53 -3.12 -5.28 15.47
N SER A 54 -4.10 -6.12 15.82
CA SER A 54 -3.92 -7.58 15.83
C SER A 54 -3.86 -8.20 14.43
N LYS A 55 -4.29 -7.46 13.41
CA LYS A 55 -4.35 -7.90 12.00
C LYS A 55 -3.38 -7.17 11.09
N GLU A 56 -2.67 -6.15 11.59
CA GLU A 56 -1.84 -5.26 10.78
C GLU A 56 -0.83 -6.01 9.88
N ILE A 57 -0.17 -7.04 10.41
CA ILE A 57 0.79 -7.85 9.62
C ILE A 57 0.08 -8.61 8.50
N GLU A 58 -1.06 -9.27 8.79
CA GLU A 58 -1.84 -10.00 7.80
C GLU A 58 -2.39 -9.07 6.71
N ASP A 59 -2.89 -7.90 7.11
CA ASP A 59 -3.42 -6.89 6.20
C ASP A 59 -2.30 -6.25 5.35
N MET A 60 -1.12 -6.03 5.92
CA MET A 60 0.05 -5.55 5.17
C MET A 60 0.50 -6.57 4.12
N ILE A 61 0.57 -7.86 4.48
CA ILE A 61 0.88 -8.95 3.53
C ILE A 61 -0.12 -8.93 2.37
N TRP A 62 -1.41 -8.94 2.68
CA TRP A 62 -2.47 -8.98 1.66
C TRP A 62 -2.44 -7.75 0.76
N LEU A 63 -2.28 -6.54 1.32
CA LEU A 63 -2.15 -5.31 0.55
C LEU A 63 -0.93 -5.36 -0.37
N THR A 64 0.21 -5.82 0.13
CA THR A 64 1.44 -5.88 -0.66
C THR A 64 1.32 -6.82 -1.85
N GLU A 65 0.76 -8.02 -1.64
CA GLU A 65 0.52 -8.97 -2.72
C GLU A 65 -0.41 -8.40 -3.79
N LEU A 66 -1.46 -7.69 -3.36
CA LEU A 66 -2.44 -7.14 -4.28
C LEU A 66 -1.89 -5.94 -5.05
N VAL A 67 -1.28 -4.98 -4.35
CA VAL A 67 -0.74 -3.75 -4.94
C VAL A 67 0.44 -4.06 -5.86
N SER A 68 1.34 -4.98 -5.48
CA SER A 68 2.48 -5.38 -6.32
C SER A 68 2.05 -6.00 -7.66
N LYS A 69 0.93 -6.72 -7.70
CA LYS A 69 0.33 -7.25 -8.94
C LYS A 69 -0.44 -6.18 -9.72
N ALA A 70 -0.94 -5.15 -9.04
CA ALA A 70 -1.77 -4.12 -9.64
C ALA A 70 -0.98 -2.98 -10.29
N THR A 71 0.30 -2.77 -9.96
CA THR A 71 1.14 -1.71 -10.55
C THR A 71 2.61 -2.12 -10.50
N GLU A 72 3.43 -1.54 -11.38
CA GLU A 72 4.89 -1.66 -11.34
C GLU A 72 5.57 -0.54 -10.53
N LEU A 73 4.81 0.45 -10.03
CA LEU A 73 5.35 1.51 -9.20
C LEU A 73 5.93 0.96 -7.88
N PRO A 74 7.00 1.56 -7.34
CA PRO A 74 7.48 1.26 -6.00
C PRO A 74 6.42 1.55 -4.92
N ILE A 75 6.48 0.78 -3.83
CA ILE A 75 5.58 0.91 -2.68
C ILE A 75 6.25 1.76 -1.60
N SER A 76 5.48 2.67 -1.00
CA SER A 76 5.78 3.31 0.28
C SER A 76 5.03 2.53 1.38
N PHE A 77 5.77 1.80 2.20
CA PHE A 77 5.20 1.02 3.29
C PHE A 77 5.02 1.92 4.52
N ASP A 78 3.77 2.25 4.86
CA ASP A 78 3.41 3.13 5.98
C ASP A 78 2.91 2.32 7.19
N SER A 79 3.80 2.14 8.17
CA SER A 79 3.50 1.46 9.43
C SER A 79 4.55 1.78 10.49
N ALA A 80 4.09 1.93 11.74
CA ALA A 80 4.96 2.01 12.92
C ALA A 80 5.42 0.62 13.42
N ASN A 81 4.88 -0.46 12.86
CA ASN A 81 5.14 -1.84 13.26
C ASN A 81 6.26 -2.44 12.38
N PRO A 82 7.48 -2.66 12.93
CA PRO A 82 8.60 -3.16 12.15
C PRO A 82 8.36 -4.57 11.58
N ASP A 83 7.53 -5.40 12.23
CA ASP A 83 7.21 -6.73 11.73
C ASP A 83 6.27 -6.66 10.52
N ALA A 84 5.35 -5.69 10.49
CA ALA A 84 4.50 -5.44 9.31
C ALA A 84 5.33 -4.91 8.13
N LEU A 85 6.22 -3.95 8.39
CA LEU A 85 7.17 -3.44 7.37
C LEU A 85 8.02 -4.58 6.79
N LYS A 86 8.59 -5.44 7.65
CA LYS A 86 9.39 -6.59 7.23
C LYS A 86 8.59 -7.55 6.36
N ALA A 87 7.38 -7.92 6.78
CA ALA A 87 6.52 -8.84 6.04
C ALA A 87 6.17 -8.30 4.64
N GLY A 88 5.89 -7.00 4.52
CA GLY A 88 5.67 -6.36 3.22
C GLY A 88 6.92 -6.37 2.33
N LEU A 89 8.08 -6.01 2.88
CA LEU A 89 9.34 -5.96 2.13
C LEU A 89 9.80 -7.33 1.62
N GLU A 90 9.50 -8.42 2.35
CA GLU A 90 9.78 -9.79 1.90
C GLU A 90 8.97 -10.18 0.64
N ILE A 91 7.80 -9.57 0.44
CA ILE A 91 6.92 -9.81 -0.71
C ILE A 91 7.28 -8.91 -1.90
N CYS A 92 7.54 -7.62 -1.65
CA CYS A 92 7.84 -6.67 -2.71
C CYS A 92 8.85 -5.61 -2.24
N ASN A 93 10.02 -5.59 -2.90
CA ASN A 93 11.05 -4.58 -2.70
C ASN A 93 11.64 -4.18 -4.06
N ARG A 94 11.15 -3.08 -4.62
CA ARG A 94 11.54 -2.56 -5.93
C ARG A 94 12.55 -1.42 -5.76
N PRO A 95 13.35 -1.09 -6.80
CA PRO A 95 14.08 0.17 -6.80
C PRO A 95 13.14 1.34 -6.51
N GLY A 96 13.46 2.14 -5.50
CA GLY A 96 12.61 3.24 -5.03
C GLY A 96 11.60 2.88 -3.95
N THR A 97 11.52 1.63 -3.48
CA THR A 97 10.70 1.30 -2.30
C THR A 97 11.11 2.17 -1.11
N ILE A 98 10.09 2.68 -0.40
CA ILE A 98 10.25 3.57 0.77
C ILE A 98 9.68 2.87 2.00
N ILE A 99 10.39 3.01 3.12
CA ILE A 99 9.84 2.77 4.46
C ILE A 99 9.35 4.14 4.97
N ASN A 100 8.06 4.25 5.26
CA ASN A 100 7.39 5.42 5.80
C ASN A 100 6.98 5.11 7.24
N SER A 101 7.61 5.74 8.22
CA SER A 101 7.56 5.34 9.64
C SER A 101 7.39 6.52 10.59
#